data_AF-A0A2J0KW83-F1
#
_entry.id   AF-A0A2J0KW83-F1
#
_cell.length_a   1.000
_cell.length_b   1.000
_cell.length_c   1.000
_cell.angle_alpha   90.00
_cell.angle_beta   90.00
_cell.angle_gamma   90.00
#
_symmetry.space_group_name_H-M   'P 1'
#
loop_
_entity.id
_entity.type
_entity.pdbx_description
1 polymer ?
#
loop_
_entity_poly.entity_id
_entity_poly.type
_entity_poly.pdbx_seq_one_letter_code
_entity_poly.pdbx_strand_id
1 'polypeptide(L)' 'MTPKCETVSPDLEVEDFIKIIKEKSFNSYPVVDENGVLLGIITVADAIKLL' A
#
# COMPACT_ATOMS: atom_id res chain seq x y z
N MET A 1 0.16 -14.43 12.18
CA MET A 1 -0.06 -12.97 12.19
C MET A 1 1.29 -12.30 12.06
N THR A 2 1.43 -11.33 11.15
CA THR A 2 2.68 -10.57 10.97
C THR A 2 2.63 -9.33 11.86
N PRO A 3 3.50 -9.19 12.88
CA PRO A 3 3.37 -8.16 13.91
C PRO A 3 3.78 -6.76 13.43
N LYS A 4 4.51 -6.66 12.31
CA LYS A 4 4.90 -5.40 11.67
C LYS A 4 4.50 -5.45 10.20
N CYS A 5 3.31 -4.97 9.89
CA CYS A 5 2.91 -4.71 8.51
C CYS A 5 3.36 -3.31 8.12
N GLU A 6 3.98 -3.21 6.95
CA GLU A 6 4.19 -1.92 6.32
C GLU A 6 2.85 -1.36 5.84
N THR A 7 2.70 -0.04 5.94
CA THR A 7 1.48 0.68 5.56
C THR A 7 1.83 1.80 4.61
N VAL A 8 0.82 2.31 3.91
CA VAL A 8 0.96 3.45 2.98
C VAL A 8 -0.04 4.55 3.34
N SER A 9 0.30 5.79 3.00
CA SER A 9 -0.62 6.92 3.14
C SER A 9 -1.69 6.90 2.03
N PRO A 10 -2.93 7.36 2.29
CA PRO A 10 -3.92 7.62 1.25
C PRO A 10 -3.46 8.68 0.23
N ASP A 11 -2.54 9.55 0.62
CA ASP A 11 -2.01 10.63 -0.23
C ASP A 11 -0.80 10.17 -1.07
N LEU A 12 -0.38 8.91 -0.95
CA LEU A 12 0.74 8.36 -1.71
C LEU A 12 0.35 8.26 -3.19
N GLU A 13 1.19 8.82 -4.07
CA GLU A 13 0.98 8.69 -5.50
C GLU A 13 1.07 7.23 -5.97
N VAL A 14 0.21 6.85 -6.90
CA VAL A 14 0.15 5.47 -7.42
C VAL A 14 1.49 5.05 -8.06
N GLU A 15 2.19 5.97 -8.71
CA GLU A 15 3.50 5.68 -9.30
C GLU A 15 4.55 5.32 -8.24
N ASP A 16 4.55 6.03 -7.12
CA ASP A 16 5.44 5.74 -5.99
C ASP A 16 5.04 4.46 -5.27
N PHE A 17 3.72 4.20 -5.15
CA PHE A 17 3.24 2.90 -4.69
C PHE A 17 3.78 1.77 -5.57
N ILE A 18 3.72 1.88 -6.90
CA ILE A 18 4.26 0.90 -7.86
C ILE A 18 5.76 0.65 -7.64
N LYS A 19 6.55 1.68 -7.31
CA LYS A 19 7.98 1.52 -6.98
C LYS A 19 8.17 0.67 -5.72
N ILE A 20 7.38 0.91 -4.67
CA ILE A 20 7.43 0.15 -3.42
C ILE A 20 7.14 -1.34 -3.64
N ILE A 21 6.10 -1.67 -4.42
CA ILE A 21 5.71 -3.07 -4.69
C ILE A 21 6.71 -3.81 -5.59
N LYS A 22 7.46 -3.10 -6.44
CA LYS A 22 8.53 -3.72 -7.24
C LYS A 22 9.70 -4.19 -6.37
N GLU A 23 9.95 -3.51 -5.25
CA GLU A 23 11.10 -3.79 -4.37
C GLU A 23 10.75 -4.75 -3.23
N LYS A 24 9.47 -4.97 -2.92
CA LYS A 24 9.03 -5.70 -1.72
C LYS A 24 8.19 -6.93 -2.02
N SER A 25 8.26 -7.91 -1.11
CA SER A 25 7.60 -9.22 -1.26
C SER A 25 6.12 -9.24 -0.84
N PHE A 26 5.50 -8.10 -0.53
CA PHE A 26 4.11 -8.05 -0.08
C PHE A 26 3.19 -7.65 -1.22
N ASN A 27 2.09 -8.40 -1.37
CA ASN A 27 1.13 -8.16 -2.45
C ASN A 27 -0.01 -7.19 -2.07
N SER A 28 -0.08 -6.78 -0.80
CA SER A 28 -1.11 -5.89 -0.29
C SER A 28 -0.57 -5.04 0.84
N TYR A 29 -1.05 -3.79 0.90
CA TYR A 29 -0.66 -2.80 1.88
C TYR A 29 -1.92 -2.19 2.52
N PRO A 30 -2.00 -2.11 3.86
CA PRO A 30 -3.00 -1.31 4.53
C PRO A 30 -2.76 0.18 4.25
N VAL A 31 -3.82 0.90 3.92
CA VAL A 31 -3.81 2.36 3.75
C VAL A 31 -4.24 2.97 5.08
N VAL A 32 -3.38 3.80 5.67
CA VAL A 32 -3.62 4.42 6.99
C VAL A 32 -3.51 5.94 6.90
N ASP A 33 -4.32 6.66 7.66
CA ASP A 33 -4.19 8.12 7.79
C ASP A 33 -3.01 8.52 8.69
N GLU A 34 -2.82 9.83 8.86
CA GLU A 34 -1.77 10.42 9.72
C GLU A 34 -1.87 10.02 11.20
N ASN A 35 -3.06 9.62 11.66
CA ASN A 35 -3.31 9.16 13.02
C ASN A 35 -3.16 7.63 13.16
N GLY A 36 -2.78 6.93 12.08
CA GLY A 36 -2.65 5.48 12.03
C GLY A 36 -4.01 4.75 11.94
N VAL A 37 -5.10 5.45 11.61
CA VAL A 37 -6.41 4.85 11.41
C VAL A 37 -6.42 4.13 10.06
N LEU A 38 -6.81 2.85 10.07
CA LEU A 38 -6.97 2.06 8.86
C LEU A 38 -8.14 2.58 8.02
N LEU A 39 -7.83 3.06 6.82
CA LEU A 39 -8.82 3.54 5.85
C LEU A 39 -9.21 2.46 4.84
N GLY A 40 -8.30 1.54 4.53
CA GLY A 40 -8.55 0.49 3.54
C GLY A 40 -7.33 -0.36 3.23
N ILE A 41 -7.40 -1.08 2.11
CA ILE A 41 -6.33 -1.95 1.61
C ILE A 41 -6.15 -1.68 0.12
N ILE A 42 -4.91 -1.61 -0.33
CA ILE A 42 -4.55 -1.58 -1.74
C ILE A 42 -3.69 -2.81 -2.09
N THR A 43 -3.95 -3.42 -3.24
CA THR A 43 -3.20 -4.59 -3.72
C THR A 43 -2.41 -4.28 -4.99
N VAL A 44 -1.42 -5.11 -5.31
CA VAL A 44 -0.69 -5.00 -6.59
C VAL A 44 -1.66 -5.08 -7.78
N ALA A 45 -2.68 -5.92 -7.68
CA ALA A 45 -3.68 -6.09 -8.73
C ALA A 45 -4.50 -4.81 -8.96
N ASP A 46 -4.77 -4.04 -7.89
CA ASP A 46 -5.46 -2.75 -8.01
C ASP A 46 -4.55 -1.71 -8.67
N ALA A 47 -3.26 -1.68 -8.29
CA ALA A 47 -2.28 -0.78 -8.90
C ALA A 47 -2.05 -1.08 -10.40
N ILE A 48 -2.01 -2.36 -10.79
CA ILE A 48 -1.83 -2.75 -12.20
C ILE A 48 -3.03 -2.35 -13.07
N LYS A 49 -4.26 -2.33 -12.53
CA LYS A 49 -5.46 -1.91 -13.29
C LYS A 49 -5.48 -0.43 -13.64
N LEU A 50 -4.66 0.38 -12.97
CA LEU A 50 -4.57 1.83 -13.18
C LEU A 50 -3.52 2.23 -14.22
N LEU A 51 -2.78 1.25 -14.76
CA LEU A 51 -1.86 1.39 -15.90
C LEU A 51 -2.59 1.12 -17.22
#